data_AF-A0A2E8CS97-F1
#
_entry.id   AF-A0A2E8CS97-F1
#
_cell.length_a   1.000
_cell.length_b   1.000
_cell.length_c   1.000
_cell.angle_alpha   90.00
_cell.angle_beta   90.00
_cell.angle_gamma   90.00
#
_symmetry.space_group_name_H-M   'P 1'
#
loop_
_entity.id
_entity.type
_entity.pdbx_description
1 polymer ?
#
loop_
_entity_poly.entity_id
_entity_poly.type
_entity_poly.pdbx_seq_one_letter_code
_entity_poly.pdbx_strand_id
1 'polypeptide(L)'
;MRLLHINFPLLALGSAVILPLASCTTTSDHAPLFSHNNGANRSTQVAAGETLDSPYPEKQLEVIAGAPQEIIEMVAQDRQAQHREPAHSKTKPPIVLSSVPTTPVDHMPTNQIMMVRTTAYSHLQADSLPYGKKSAAGTDLKYGSEIRSAAADWSKYPMGTMFKIEGLPYTYVIDDYGSALCGTETIDIYKPNLSKISHWGVRNVPIRVLKWGSFEESARILDSRKHVKHAHHVRKMLSEIEKRGHSGYRSRTSGGSA
;
A
#
# COMPACT_ATOMS: atom_id res chain seq x y z
N MET A 1 -13.92 66.91 -16.91
CA MET A 1 -15.38 66.97 -16.67
C MET A 1 -16.11 66.17 -17.74
N ARG A 2 -16.68 65.03 -17.38
CA ARG A 2 -18.02 64.52 -17.73
C ARG A 2 -18.06 63.02 -17.46
N LEU A 3 -18.70 62.70 -16.35
CA LEU A 3 -19.17 61.37 -15.99
C LEU A 3 -20.19 60.89 -17.03
N LEU A 4 -20.16 59.60 -17.36
CA LEU A 4 -21.34 58.88 -17.82
C LEU A 4 -21.44 57.58 -17.02
N HIS A 5 -22.40 57.59 -16.10
CA HIS A 5 -22.95 56.43 -15.42
C HIS A 5 -23.81 55.65 -16.41
N ILE A 6 -23.66 54.32 -16.43
CA ILE A 6 -24.65 53.43 -17.03
C ILE A 6 -25.02 52.38 -15.97
N ASN A 7 -26.28 52.46 -15.54
CA ASN A 7 -26.98 51.47 -14.73
C ASN A 7 -27.35 50.26 -15.61
N PHE A 8 -27.18 49.05 -15.10
CA PHE A 8 -27.93 47.87 -15.57
C PHE A 8 -28.57 47.15 -14.37
N PRO A 9 -29.81 46.66 -14.52
CA PRO A 9 -30.62 46.21 -13.40
C PRO A 9 -30.37 44.76 -13.00
N LEU A 10 -30.66 44.55 -11.71
CA LEU A 10 -30.82 43.32 -10.96
C LEU A 10 -31.86 42.39 -11.61
N LEU A 11 -31.52 41.11 -11.82
CA LEU A 11 -32.50 40.05 -11.95
C LEU A 11 -32.11 38.88 -11.04
N ALA A 12 -32.97 38.63 -10.05
CA ALA A 12 -32.90 37.52 -9.12
C ALA A 12 -33.83 36.39 -9.60
N LEU A 13 -33.30 35.19 -9.75
CA LEU A 13 -33.99 33.89 -9.76
C LEU A 13 -32.94 32.90 -9.21
N GLY A 14 -33.08 32.24 -8.06
CA GLY A 14 -34.25 31.52 -7.58
C GLY A 14 -34.13 30.07 -8.02
N SER A 15 -33.35 29.25 -7.30
CA SER A 15 -33.40 27.79 -7.40
C SER A 15 -32.86 27.15 -6.13
N ALA A 16 -33.79 26.63 -5.32
CA ALA A 16 -33.54 25.75 -4.20
C ALA A 16 -33.60 24.31 -4.69
N VAL A 17 -32.56 23.49 -4.46
CA VAL A 17 -32.69 22.02 -4.49
C VAL A 17 -31.70 21.36 -3.51
N ILE A 18 -32.26 20.93 -2.37
CA ILE A 18 -32.16 19.61 -1.72
C ILE A 18 -30.77 19.07 -1.29
N LEU A 19 -30.60 19.01 0.04
CA LEU A 19 -29.66 18.18 0.80
C LEU A 19 -30.01 16.68 0.70
N PRO A 20 -29.00 15.79 0.78
CA PRO A 20 -29.18 14.54 1.50
C PRO A 20 -28.24 14.45 2.71
N LEU A 21 -28.85 14.48 3.90
CA LEU A 21 -28.29 13.91 5.12
C LEU A 21 -28.46 12.38 5.04
N ALA A 22 -27.38 11.64 5.21
CA ALA A 22 -27.43 10.22 5.52
C ALA A 22 -26.62 9.98 6.81
N SER A 23 -27.33 10.02 7.93
CA SER A 23 -26.88 9.54 9.23
C SER A 23 -27.26 8.07 9.34
N CYS A 24 -26.28 7.19 9.54
CA CYS A 24 -26.52 5.79 9.90
C CYS A 24 -26.00 5.57 11.32
N THR A 25 -26.84 5.83 12.31
CA THR A 25 -26.67 5.37 13.69
C THR A 25 -27.58 4.17 13.88
N THR A 26 -27.02 2.97 14.00
CA THR A 26 -27.74 1.80 14.51
C THR A 26 -27.18 1.49 15.89
N THR A 27 -27.96 1.86 16.90
CA THR A 27 -27.82 1.41 18.28
C THR A 27 -28.89 0.35 18.51
N SER A 28 -28.51 -0.82 19.01
CA SER A 28 -29.45 -1.68 19.70
C SER A 28 -28.69 -2.45 20.77
N ASP A 29 -28.68 -1.86 21.96
CA ASP A 29 -28.51 -2.56 23.21
C ASP A 29 -29.75 -3.40 23.50
N HIS A 30 -29.56 -4.70 23.76
CA HIS A 30 -30.44 -5.46 24.63
C HIS A 30 -29.54 -6.30 25.54
N ALA A 31 -29.54 -5.93 26.82
CA ALA A 31 -28.96 -6.66 27.93
C ALA A 31 -30.06 -7.54 28.61
N PRO A 32 -29.81 -8.22 29.74
CA PRO A 32 -29.78 -9.69 29.82
C PRO A 32 -30.87 -10.28 30.73
N LEU A 33 -31.11 -11.59 30.65
CA LEU A 33 -31.90 -12.32 31.67
C LEU A 33 -31.23 -13.64 32.09
N PHE A 34 -30.80 -13.64 33.35
CA PHE A 34 -30.86 -14.70 34.39
C PHE A 34 -30.49 -16.16 34.10
N SER A 35 -29.31 -16.54 34.62
CA SER A 35 -29.03 -17.53 35.70
C SER A 35 -30.08 -18.59 36.10
N HIS A 36 -29.67 -19.87 36.06
CA HIS A 36 -29.63 -20.85 37.18
C HIS A 36 -29.01 -22.18 36.68
N ASN A 37 -27.83 -22.59 37.16
CA ASN A 37 -27.56 -23.53 38.26
C ASN A 37 -28.14 -24.96 38.10
N ASN A 38 -27.26 -25.95 37.91
CA ASN A 38 -27.21 -27.13 38.80
C ASN A 38 -25.95 -27.97 38.56
N GLY A 39 -25.41 -28.49 39.66
CA GLY A 39 -24.17 -29.27 39.67
C GLY A 39 -24.36 -30.78 39.87
N ALA A 40 -23.21 -31.40 40.08
CA ALA A 40 -22.92 -32.68 40.74
C ALA A 40 -22.77 -33.97 39.89
N ASN A 41 -21.56 -34.53 40.05
CA ASN A 41 -21.14 -35.93 40.08
C ASN A 41 -20.98 -36.71 38.76
N ARG A 42 -19.75 -37.18 38.47
CA ARG A 42 -19.24 -38.50 38.89
C ARG A 42 -17.89 -38.83 38.20
N SER A 43 -16.93 -39.33 38.97
CA SER A 43 -15.67 -39.89 38.51
C SER A 43 -15.86 -41.21 37.76
N THR A 44 -15.19 -41.38 36.61
CA THR A 44 -14.60 -42.66 36.19
C THR A 44 -13.44 -42.42 35.21
N GLN A 45 -12.27 -42.98 35.51
CA GLN A 45 -11.16 -43.16 34.58
C GLN A 45 -11.48 -44.31 33.60
N VAL A 46 -11.22 -44.15 32.30
CA VAL A 46 -10.61 -45.21 31.47
C VAL A 46 -9.90 -44.58 30.27
N ALA A 47 -8.72 -45.11 29.96
CA ALA A 47 -7.86 -44.74 28.86
C ALA A 47 -8.31 -45.37 27.52
N ALA A 48 -7.81 -44.75 26.44
CA ALA A 48 -7.38 -45.35 25.15
C ALA A 48 -8.06 -44.74 23.91
N GLY A 49 -7.23 -44.03 23.14
CA GLY A 49 -7.21 -43.97 21.68
C GLY A 49 -8.52 -43.77 20.91
N GLU A 50 -8.82 -42.52 20.57
CA GLU A 50 -9.66 -42.22 19.40
C GLU A 50 -9.01 -41.10 18.58
N THR A 51 -8.62 -41.48 17.36
CA THR A 51 -8.29 -40.62 16.23
C THR A 51 -9.52 -39.80 15.86
N LEU A 52 -9.37 -38.47 15.83
CA LEU A 52 -10.39 -37.54 15.38
C LEU A 52 -10.62 -37.68 13.87
N ASP A 53 -11.79 -38.21 13.53
CA ASP A 53 -12.42 -38.12 12.21
C ASP A 53 -12.62 -36.66 11.80
N SER A 54 -12.18 -36.35 10.59
CA SER A 54 -12.39 -35.08 9.90
C SER A 54 -13.70 -35.14 9.10
N PRO A 55 -14.65 -34.20 9.29
CA PRO A 55 -15.92 -34.22 8.57
C PRO A 55 -15.81 -33.42 7.26
N TYR A 56 -15.29 -34.03 6.19
CA TYR A 56 -15.50 -33.53 4.83
C TYR A 56 -15.70 -34.70 3.86
N PRO A 57 -16.87 -34.81 3.20
CA PRO A 57 -17.09 -35.86 2.23
C PRO A 57 -16.27 -35.60 0.95
N GLU A 58 -15.50 -36.61 0.57
CA GLU A 58 -14.74 -36.70 -0.66
C GLU A 58 -15.73 -36.73 -1.85
N LYS A 59 -15.75 -35.66 -2.65
CA LYS A 59 -16.60 -35.60 -3.85
C LYS A 59 -15.82 -36.21 -5.02
N GLN A 60 -16.16 -37.44 -5.38
CA GLN A 60 -15.72 -38.12 -6.59
C GLN A 60 -16.10 -37.28 -7.82
N LEU A 61 -15.09 -36.93 -8.64
CA LEU A 61 -15.28 -36.35 -9.96
C LEU A 61 -15.57 -37.47 -10.95
N GLU A 62 -16.86 -37.68 -11.24
CA GLU A 62 -17.28 -38.49 -12.38
C GLU A 62 -16.92 -37.79 -13.69
N VAL A 63 -16.27 -38.56 -14.55
CA VAL A 63 -15.86 -38.19 -15.91
C VAL A 63 -17.10 -38.14 -16.81
N ILE A 64 -17.52 -36.94 -17.20
CA ILE A 64 -18.51 -36.77 -18.26
C ILE A 64 -17.77 -36.59 -19.59
N ALA A 65 -17.90 -37.62 -20.42
CA ALA A 65 -17.49 -37.63 -21.82
C ALA A 65 -18.42 -36.75 -22.67
N GLY A 66 -17.83 -35.95 -23.57
CA GLY A 66 -18.57 -35.28 -24.64
C GLY A 66 -18.21 -33.81 -24.81
N ALA A 67 -17.08 -33.51 -25.47
CA ALA A 67 -16.80 -32.18 -26.02
C ALA A 67 -16.39 -32.32 -27.50
N PRO A 68 -17.02 -31.57 -28.44
CA PRO A 68 -16.76 -31.66 -29.87
C PRO A 68 -15.40 -31.07 -30.30
N GLN A 69 -14.83 -31.66 -31.35
CA GLN A 69 -13.45 -31.55 -31.83
C GLN A 69 -13.14 -30.31 -32.68
N GLU A 70 -13.13 -29.10 -32.11
CA GLU A 70 -12.70 -27.90 -32.88
C GLU A 70 -11.85 -26.89 -32.07
N ILE A 71 -10.90 -27.31 -31.22
CA ILE A 71 -9.86 -26.41 -30.67
C ILE A 71 -8.53 -27.16 -30.43
N ILE A 72 -8.01 -27.86 -31.44
CA ILE A 72 -6.68 -28.53 -31.34
C ILE A 72 -5.66 -27.99 -32.37
N GLU A 73 -6.07 -27.16 -33.34
CA GLU A 73 -5.20 -26.77 -34.46
C GLU A 73 -4.60 -25.34 -34.41
N MET A 74 -4.50 -24.72 -33.22
CA MET A 74 -3.93 -23.36 -33.10
C MET A 74 -2.83 -23.21 -32.03
N VAL A 75 -2.17 -24.31 -31.65
CA VAL A 75 -1.06 -24.33 -30.66
C VAL A 75 0.22 -25.01 -31.20
N ALA A 76 0.31 -25.26 -32.51
CA ALA A 76 1.36 -26.08 -33.11
C ALA A 76 2.31 -25.34 -34.08
N GLN A 77 2.53 -24.02 -33.91
CA GLN A 77 3.44 -23.27 -34.80
C GLN A 77 4.49 -22.37 -34.13
N ASP A 78 4.80 -22.55 -32.84
CA ASP A 78 5.91 -21.79 -32.21
C ASP A 78 6.95 -22.69 -31.51
N ARG A 79 7.22 -23.87 -32.08
CA ARG A 79 8.26 -24.80 -31.63
C ARG A 79 9.20 -25.24 -32.75
N GLN A 80 9.83 -24.30 -33.46
CA GLN A 80 11.10 -24.58 -34.16
C GLN A 80 11.92 -23.29 -34.34
N ALA A 81 12.71 -22.93 -33.33
CA ALA A 81 13.96 -22.17 -33.49
C ALA A 81 14.77 -22.16 -32.18
N GLN A 82 15.33 -23.31 -31.79
CA GLN A 82 16.48 -23.35 -30.90
C GLN A 82 17.71 -23.74 -31.72
N HIS A 83 18.74 -22.89 -31.66
CA HIS A 83 20.17 -23.09 -31.91
C HIS A 83 20.81 -21.99 -32.75
N ARG A 84 21.14 -20.87 -32.10
CA ARG A 84 22.37 -20.12 -32.39
C ARG A 84 23.01 -19.66 -31.07
N GLU A 85 24.29 -19.98 -30.95
CA GLU A 85 25.24 -19.63 -29.89
C GLU A 85 25.17 -18.16 -29.42
N PRO A 86 25.43 -17.86 -28.14
CA PRO A 86 25.37 -16.49 -27.63
C PRO A 86 26.59 -15.69 -28.08
N ALA A 87 26.38 -14.82 -29.07
CA ALA A 87 27.32 -13.76 -29.39
C ALA A 87 27.43 -12.78 -28.20
N HIS A 88 28.63 -12.74 -27.64
CA HIS A 88 29.20 -11.74 -26.73
C HIS A 88 28.43 -10.40 -26.70
N SER A 89 27.54 -10.24 -25.72
CA SER A 89 26.78 -9.02 -25.48
C SER A 89 27.73 -7.96 -24.94
N LYS A 90 28.02 -6.96 -25.78
CA LYS A 90 28.75 -5.74 -25.38
C LYS A 90 27.96 -5.08 -24.26
N THR A 91 28.51 -5.15 -23.05
CA THR A 91 27.97 -4.53 -21.84
C THR A 91 27.82 -3.02 -22.04
N LYS A 92 26.58 -2.54 -21.97
CA LYS A 92 26.28 -1.11 -21.84
C LYS A 92 26.81 -0.65 -20.46
N PRO A 93 27.61 0.42 -20.37
CA PRO A 93 28.20 0.83 -19.10
C PRO A 93 27.11 1.25 -18.11
N PRO A 94 27.33 1.07 -16.80
CA PRO A 94 26.42 1.51 -15.76
C PRO A 94 26.19 3.02 -15.88
N ILE A 95 24.92 3.43 -15.87
CA ILE A 95 24.53 4.84 -15.84
C ILE A 95 25.01 5.41 -14.50
N VAL A 96 25.93 6.37 -14.55
CA VAL A 96 26.46 7.07 -13.37
C VAL A 96 25.36 7.96 -12.82
N LEU A 97 24.74 7.55 -11.69
CA LEU A 97 23.73 8.25 -10.88
C LEU A 97 24.28 9.54 -10.20
N SER A 98 25.09 10.32 -10.90
CA SER A 98 25.76 11.53 -10.36
C SER A 98 24.84 12.75 -10.20
N SER A 99 23.58 12.67 -10.65
CA SER A 99 22.63 13.79 -10.65
C SER A 99 21.48 13.64 -9.66
N VAL A 100 21.44 12.56 -8.86
CA VAL A 100 20.49 12.48 -7.73
C VAL A 100 21.16 13.15 -6.54
N PRO A 101 20.66 14.30 -6.07
CA PRO A 101 21.27 14.94 -4.93
C PRO A 101 20.98 14.08 -3.69
N THR A 102 22.03 13.78 -2.92
CA THR A 102 21.92 13.15 -1.60
C THR A 102 21.18 14.10 -0.67
N THR A 103 19.85 14.11 -0.72
CA THR A 103 19.03 14.80 0.29
C THR A 103 19.35 14.14 1.63
N PRO A 104 20.00 14.83 2.58
CA PRO A 104 20.39 14.19 3.83
C PRO A 104 19.11 13.94 4.64
N VAL A 105 18.79 12.67 4.86
CA VAL A 105 17.80 12.29 5.88
C VAL A 105 18.32 12.58 7.29
N ASP A 106 19.60 12.90 7.42
CA ASP A 106 20.31 13.17 8.67
C ASP A 106 19.71 14.33 9.49
N HIS A 107 19.02 15.26 8.83
CA HIS A 107 18.35 16.38 9.49
C HIS A 107 16.86 16.12 9.78
N MET A 108 16.32 14.98 9.35
CA MET A 108 14.93 14.65 9.63
C MET A 108 14.80 14.14 11.07
N PRO A 109 13.85 14.66 11.86
CA PRO A 109 13.71 14.26 13.25
C PRO A 109 13.40 12.76 13.34
N THR A 110 14.15 12.05 14.17
CA THR A 110 13.86 10.68 14.60
C THR A 110 13.36 10.72 16.04
N ASN A 111 12.69 9.64 16.45
CA ASN A 111 12.22 9.45 17.83
C ASN A 111 11.18 10.47 18.35
N GLN A 112 10.74 11.41 17.50
CA GLN A 112 9.62 12.31 17.79
C GLN A 112 8.29 11.61 17.44
N ILE A 113 7.29 11.82 18.30
CA ILE A 113 5.94 11.32 18.06
C ILE A 113 5.22 12.32 17.14
N MET A 114 4.62 11.81 16.07
CA MET A 114 3.79 12.59 15.16
C MET A 114 2.49 11.86 14.85
N MET A 115 1.40 12.62 14.70
CA MET A 115 0.10 12.07 14.32
C MET A 115 0.03 11.88 12.81
N VAL A 116 -0.22 10.65 12.37
CA VAL A 116 -0.29 10.30 10.95
C VAL A 116 -1.61 9.64 10.65
N ARG A 117 -2.24 10.08 9.55
CA ARG A 117 -3.40 9.38 9.00
C ARG A 117 -2.95 8.04 8.44
N THR A 118 -3.64 6.98 8.84
CA THR A 118 -3.38 5.62 8.35
C THR A 118 -4.61 4.99 7.77
N THR A 119 -4.38 4.14 6.78
CA THR A 119 -5.35 3.24 6.18
C THR A 119 -4.82 1.81 6.23
N ALA A 120 -5.51 0.85 5.62
CA ALA A 120 -4.97 -0.49 5.41
C ALA A 120 -5.23 -1.00 3.99
N TYR A 121 -4.31 -1.82 3.49
CA TYR A 121 -4.40 -2.49 2.20
C TYR A 121 -4.08 -3.98 2.30
N SER A 122 -4.40 -4.73 1.25
CA SER A 122 -4.02 -6.13 1.08
C SER A 122 -3.78 -6.45 -0.38
N HIS A 123 -2.90 -7.41 -0.62
CA HIS A 123 -2.70 -8.04 -1.93
C HIS A 123 -3.96 -8.72 -2.50
N LEU A 124 -5.00 -8.90 -1.68
CA LEU A 124 -6.29 -9.44 -2.10
C LEU A 124 -7.26 -8.39 -2.68
N GLN A 125 -6.90 -7.10 -2.63
CA GLN A 125 -7.70 -6.06 -3.29
C GLN A 125 -7.50 -6.11 -4.81
N ALA A 126 -8.54 -5.77 -5.57
CA ALA A 126 -8.58 -5.98 -7.03
C ALA A 126 -7.43 -5.29 -7.79
N ASP A 127 -7.04 -4.10 -7.35
CA ASP A 127 -5.94 -3.31 -7.88
C ASP A 127 -4.55 -3.92 -7.58
N SER A 128 -4.48 -4.80 -6.58
CA SER A 128 -3.25 -5.42 -6.09
C SER A 128 -3.04 -6.85 -6.61
N LEU A 129 -4.10 -7.50 -7.12
CA LEU A 129 -4.04 -8.89 -7.61
C LEU A 129 -2.92 -9.16 -8.63
N PRO A 130 -2.63 -8.27 -9.61
CA PRO A 130 -1.56 -8.52 -10.59
C PRO A 130 -0.16 -8.60 -9.98
N TYR A 131 0.03 -8.01 -8.79
CA TYR A 131 1.33 -7.94 -8.10
C TYR A 131 1.48 -9.04 -7.03
N GLY A 132 0.37 -9.67 -6.63
CA GLY A 132 0.35 -10.66 -5.58
C GLY A 132 0.98 -10.13 -4.28
N LYS A 133 1.80 -10.94 -3.62
CA LYS A 133 2.43 -10.58 -2.34
C LYS A 133 3.74 -9.79 -2.50
N LYS A 134 4.03 -9.21 -3.66
CA LYS A 134 5.26 -8.43 -3.86
C LYS A 134 5.02 -6.96 -3.54
N SER A 135 5.91 -6.37 -2.74
CA SER A 135 5.94 -4.95 -2.47
C SER A 135 6.61 -4.19 -3.63
N ALA A 136 6.42 -2.87 -3.71
CA ALA A 136 7.11 -2.05 -4.70
C ALA A 136 8.64 -2.08 -4.56
N ALA A 137 9.21 -2.42 -3.40
CA ALA A 137 10.65 -2.65 -3.25
C ALA A 137 11.13 -3.98 -3.86
N GLY A 138 10.23 -4.84 -4.35
CA GLY A 138 10.55 -6.14 -4.94
C GLY A 138 10.67 -7.28 -3.94
N THR A 139 10.37 -7.05 -2.65
CA THR A 139 10.37 -8.08 -1.60
C THR A 139 8.97 -8.61 -1.33
N ASP A 140 8.85 -9.72 -0.60
CA ASP A 140 7.53 -10.16 -0.12
C ASP A 140 6.98 -9.23 0.97
N LEU A 141 5.67 -8.99 0.90
CA LEU A 141 4.91 -8.23 1.88
C LEU A 141 4.94 -8.93 3.24
N LYS A 142 5.34 -8.19 4.26
CA LYS A 142 5.66 -8.71 5.59
C LYS A 142 4.49 -8.50 6.53
N TYR A 143 4.08 -9.56 7.22
CA TYR A 143 3.11 -9.50 8.31
C TYR A 143 3.57 -10.37 9.49
N GLY A 144 4.80 -10.13 9.95
CA GLY A 144 5.41 -10.88 11.06
C GLY A 144 4.99 -10.40 12.45
N SER A 145 5.52 -11.08 13.46
CA SER A 145 5.44 -10.70 14.87
C SER A 145 6.28 -9.47 15.19
N GLU A 146 7.36 -9.23 14.43
CA GLU A 146 8.28 -8.10 14.65
C GLU A 146 8.18 -7.05 13.55
N ILE A 147 8.24 -7.46 12.28
CA ILE A 147 8.32 -6.57 11.12
C ILE A 147 7.06 -6.69 10.26
N ARG A 148 6.51 -5.54 9.86
CA ARG A 148 5.35 -5.44 8.97
C ARG A 148 5.56 -4.42 7.86
N SER A 149 5.05 -4.73 6.67
CA SER A 149 5.10 -3.84 5.51
C SER A 149 4.08 -2.71 5.64
N ALA A 150 4.42 -1.58 5.03
CA ALA A 150 3.56 -0.42 4.89
C ALA A 150 3.86 0.29 3.57
N ALA A 151 2.85 0.96 3.03
CA ALA A 151 2.96 1.76 1.82
C ALA A 151 2.86 3.26 2.15
N ALA A 152 3.57 4.09 1.40
CA ALA A 152 3.47 5.54 1.52
C ALA A 152 3.89 6.23 0.22
N ASP A 153 3.75 7.55 0.16
CA ASP A 153 4.46 8.36 -0.83
C ASP A 153 5.96 8.41 -0.48
N TRP A 154 6.81 7.88 -1.36
CA TRP A 154 8.27 7.82 -1.15
C TRP A 154 8.98 9.18 -1.20
N SER A 155 8.33 10.23 -1.72
CA SER A 155 8.83 11.60 -1.58
C SER A 155 8.59 12.20 -0.18
N LYS A 156 7.75 11.56 0.64
CA LYS A 156 7.47 11.94 2.03
C LYS A 156 8.12 11.00 3.03
N TYR A 157 7.90 9.70 2.85
CA TYR A 157 8.48 8.61 3.63
C TYR A 157 9.29 7.72 2.69
N PRO A 158 10.59 7.99 2.49
CA PRO A 158 11.40 7.26 1.53
C PRO A 158 11.45 5.76 1.84
N MET A 159 11.63 4.96 0.78
CA MET A 159 11.76 3.52 0.86
C MET A 159 12.79 3.12 1.94
N GLY A 160 12.42 2.18 2.80
CA GLY A 160 13.22 1.73 3.94
C GLY A 160 12.99 2.52 5.22
N THR A 161 12.10 3.52 5.24
CA THR A 161 11.72 4.20 6.49
C THR A 161 11.13 3.19 7.47
N MET A 162 11.65 3.17 8.70
CA MET A 162 11.19 2.31 9.78
C MET A 162 10.53 3.14 10.87
N PHE A 163 9.36 2.70 11.33
CA PHE A 163 8.61 3.40 12.37
C PHE A 163 7.86 2.42 13.28
N LYS A 164 7.46 2.90 14.46
CA LYS A 164 6.51 2.23 15.35
C LYS A 164 5.22 3.03 15.42
N ILE A 165 4.12 2.34 15.62
CA ILE A 165 2.85 2.94 16.03
C ILE A 165 2.79 2.79 17.56
N GLU A 166 2.55 3.88 18.30
CA GLU A 166 2.53 3.78 19.76
C GLU A 166 1.45 2.81 20.23
N GLY A 167 1.77 2.02 21.26
CA GLY A 167 0.89 0.98 21.80
C GLY A 167 0.86 -0.32 21.01
N LEU A 168 1.55 -0.42 19.86
CA LEU A 168 1.69 -1.66 19.10
C LEU A 168 3.12 -2.22 19.20
N PRO A 169 3.30 -3.55 19.29
CA PRO A 169 4.62 -4.17 19.45
C PRO A 169 5.41 -4.29 18.15
N TYR A 170 4.89 -3.78 17.03
CA TYR A 170 5.44 -4.01 15.69
C TYR A 170 6.31 -2.85 15.24
N THR A 171 7.37 -3.20 14.50
CA THR A 171 8.09 -2.27 13.65
C THR A 171 7.53 -2.36 12.24
N TYR A 172 7.26 -1.21 11.65
CA TYR A 172 6.77 -1.09 10.30
C TYR A 172 7.89 -0.60 9.39
N VAL A 173 7.96 -1.14 8.18
CA VAL A 173 8.89 -0.71 7.13
C VAL A 173 8.11 -0.23 5.92
N ILE A 174 8.46 0.96 5.43
CA ILE A 174 7.96 1.46 4.15
C ILE A 174 8.71 0.74 3.04
N ASP A 175 8.10 -0.29 2.46
CA ASP A 175 8.65 -1.08 1.35
C ASP A 175 7.72 -1.12 0.14
N ASP A 176 6.61 -0.37 0.19
CA ASP A 176 5.61 -0.29 -0.86
C ASP A 176 5.16 1.17 -1.12
N TYR A 177 4.47 1.41 -2.23
CA TYR A 177 3.81 2.69 -2.54
C TYR A 177 2.48 2.47 -3.26
N GLY A 178 1.61 3.48 -3.27
CA GLY A 178 0.32 3.43 -3.95
C GLY A 178 -0.05 4.75 -4.60
N SER A 179 -0.80 4.70 -5.70
CA SER A 179 -1.25 5.90 -6.43
C SER A 179 -2.11 6.83 -5.56
N ALA A 180 -3.00 6.26 -4.72
CA ALA A 180 -3.86 7.01 -3.79
C ALA A 180 -3.10 7.72 -2.66
N LEU A 181 -1.87 7.29 -2.37
CA LEU A 181 -1.03 7.87 -1.31
C LEU A 181 -0.21 9.06 -1.82
N CYS A 182 -0.01 9.16 -3.14
CA CYS A 182 0.87 10.15 -3.75
C CYS A 182 0.39 11.60 -3.53
N GLY A 183 1.25 12.43 -2.94
CA GLY A 183 0.99 13.79 -2.52
C GLY A 183 0.41 13.91 -1.11
N THR A 184 0.14 12.80 -0.43
CA THR A 184 -0.40 12.78 0.94
C THR A 184 0.70 12.40 1.94
N GLU A 185 0.42 12.60 3.23
CA GLU A 185 1.23 12.07 4.34
C GLU A 185 0.60 10.80 4.93
N THR A 186 -0.30 10.14 4.20
CA THR A 186 -0.95 8.91 4.66
C THR A 186 0.01 7.72 4.57
N ILE A 187 0.01 6.87 5.60
CA ILE A 187 0.67 5.57 5.59
C ILE A 187 -0.38 4.45 5.53
N ASP A 188 -0.25 3.55 4.58
CA ASP A 188 -1.14 2.42 4.40
C ASP A 188 -0.55 1.14 5.02
N ILE A 189 -1.25 0.52 5.95
CA ILE A 189 -0.73 -0.62 6.71
C ILE A 189 -1.12 -1.93 6.04
N TYR A 190 -0.13 -2.76 5.67
CA TYR A 190 -0.40 -4.05 5.05
C TYR A 190 -1.16 -5.00 5.98
N LYS A 191 -2.17 -5.68 5.43
CA LYS A 191 -2.94 -6.75 6.08
C LYS A 191 -2.99 -7.99 5.16
N PRO A 192 -2.90 -9.20 5.73
CA PRO A 192 -2.88 -10.43 4.93
C PRO A 192 -4.27 -10.85 4.43
N ASN A 193 -5.35 -10.22 4.93
CA ASN A 193 -6.71 -10.49 4.48
C ASN A 193 -7.62 -9.26 4.62
N LEU A 194 -8.75 -9.29 3.90
CA LEU A 194 -9.71 -8.17 3.82
C LEU A 194 -10.39 -7.88 5.15
N SER A 195 -10.68 -8.91 5.95
CA SER A 195 -11.24 -8.72 7.29
C SER A 195 -10.30 -7.87 8.16
N LYS A 196 -9.00 -8.13 8.14
CA LYS A 196 -8.02 -7.33 8.90
C LYS A 196 -7.89 -5.89 8.37
N ILE A 197 -8.25 -5.61 7.11
CA ILE A 197 -8.37 -4.24 6.60
C ILE A 197 -9.53 -3.53 7.30
N SER A 198 -10.72 -4.12 7.30
CA SER A 198 -11.91 -3.49 7.92
C SER A 198 -11.73 -3.29 9.42
N HIS A 199 -11.13 -4.26 10.13
CA HIS A 199 -10.79 -4.13 11.55
C HIS A 199 -9.80 -2.99 11.82
N TRP A 200 -8.96 -2.64 10.85
CA TRP A 200 -8.07 -1.49 10.94
C TRP A 200 -8.79 -0.19 10.57
N GLY A 201 -9.46 -0.11 9.43
CA GLY A 201 -10.16 1.12 9.01
C GLY A 201 -9.23 2.33 8.85
N VAL A 202 -9.83 3.51 8.67
CA VAL A 202 -9.11 4.78 8.59
C VAL A 202 -8.96 5.37 9.99
N ARG A 203 -7.75 5.76 10.39
CA ARG A 203 -7.52 6.34 11.71
C ARG A 203 -6.25 7.18 11.74
N ASN A 204 -6.21 8.18 12.60
CA ASN A 204 -4.99 8.90 12.92
C ASN A 204 -4.31 8.20 14.09
N VAL A 205 -3.04 7.86 13.95
CA VAL A 205 -2.27 7.19 14.99
C VAL A 205 -0.98 7.96 15.29
N PRO A 206 -0.53 7.97 16.56
CA PRO A 206 0.80 8.43 16.89
C PRO A 206 1.83 7.43 16.37
N ILE A 207 2.76 7.92 15.54
CA ILE A 207 3.92 7.15 15.10
C ILE A 207 5.19 7.75 15.65
N ARG A 208 6.21 6.90 15.80
CA ARG A 208 7.59 7.27 16.08
C ARG A 208 8.47 6.73 14.97
N VAL A 209 9.09 7.62 14.20
CA VAL A 209 10.07 7.22 13.18
C VAL A 209 11.36 6.80 13.88
N LEU A 210 11.78 5.56 13.64
CA LEU A 210 13.02 5.01 14.18
C LEU A 210 14.20 5.34 13.27
N LYS A 211 13.99 5.22 11.97
CA LYS A 211 15.00 5.43 10.94
C LYS A 211 14.32 5.90 9.66
N TRP A 212 14.84 6.96 9.06
CA TRP A 212 14.41 7.39 7.74
C TRP A 212 15.03 6.51 6.65
N GLY A 213 14.26 6.26 5.59
CA GLY A 213 14.68 5.50 4.43
C GLY A 213 15.66 6.27 3.52
N SER A 214 15.82 5.81 2.29
CA SER A 214 16.70 6.46 1.31
C SER A 214 15.91 7.05 0.14
N PHE A 215 16.02 8.36 -0.03
CA PHE A 215 15.48 9.07 -1.20
C PHE A 215 16.19 8.65 -2.49
N GLU A 216 17.49 8.37 -2.43
CA GLU A 216 18.27 7.89 -3.58
C GLU A 216 17.75 6.53 -4.06
N GLU A 217 17.56 5.59 -3.13
CA GLU A 217 17.06 4.26 -3.46
C GLU A 217 15.60 4.31 -3.95
N SER A 218 14.79 5.18 -3.33
CA SER A 218 13.44 5.47 -3.82
C SER A 218 13.46 5.97 -5.26
N ALA A 219 14.31 6.98 -5.56
CA ALA A 219 14.44 7.54 -6.89
C ALA A 219 14.91 6.50 -7.91
N ARG A 220 15.90 5.68 -7.56
CA ARG A 220 16.41 4.60 -8.43
C ARG A 220 15.30 3.64 -8.88
N ILE A 221 14.45 3.21 -7.95
CA ILE A 221 13.34 2.31 -8.26
C ILE A 221 12.26 3.03 -9.07
N LEU A 222 11.88 4.25 -8.68
CA LEU A 222 10.86 5.03 -9.37
C LEU A 222 11.26 5.39 -10.80
N ASP A 223 12.53 5.73 -11.02
CA ASP A 223 13.08 6.06 -12.33
C ASP A 223 12.93 4.91 -13.32
N SER A 224 13.20 3.67 -12.87
CA SER A 224 13.02 2.47 -13.70
C SER A 224 11.58 2.23 -14.16
N ARG A 225 10.60 2.85 -13.49
CA ARG A 225 9.15 2.66 -13.73
C ARG A 225 8.47 3.87 -14.37
N LYS A 226 9.15 5.00 -14.52
CA LYS A 226 8.56 6.27 -14.96
C LYS A 226 7.94 6.23 -16.36
N HIS A 227 8.40 5.28 -17.20
CA HIS A 227 7.98 5.11 -18.58
C HIS A 227 6.63 4.37 -18.74
N VAL A 228 6.11 3.77 -17.68
CA VAL A 228 4.80 3.10 -17.71
C VAL A 228 3.70 4.15 -17.93
N LYS A 229 2.83 3.94 -18.94
CA LYS A 229 1.80 4.89 -19.39
C LYS A 229 1.01 5.49 -18.20
N HIS A 230 0.50 4.63 -17.32
CA HIS A 230 -0.37 5.01 -16.21
C HIS A 230 0.37 5.33 -14.89
N ALA A 231 1.70 5.40 -14.89
CA ALA A 231 2.50 5.65 -13.69
C ALA A 231 2.66 7.15 -13.36
N HIS A 232 1.57 7.92 -13.38
CA HIS A 232 1.61 9.36 -13.06
C HIS A 232 2.10 9.62 -11.62
N HIS A 233 1.69 8.77 -10.68
CA HIS A 233 2.13 8.84 -9.29
C HIS A 233 3.64 8.60 -9.13
N VAL A 234 4.22 7.66 -9.89
CA VAL A 234 5.68 7.42 -9.93
C VAL A 234 6.42 8.66 -10.40
N ARG A 235 5.99 9.25 -11.52
CA ARG A 235 6.59 10.48 -12.06
C ARG A 235 6.50 11.65 -11.08
N LYS A 236 5.36 11.78 -10.39
CA LYS A 236 5.16 12.83 -9.38
C LYS A 236 6.09 12.64 -8.18
N MET A 237 6.17 11.44 -7.60
CA MET A 237 7.08 11.15 -6.48
C MET A 237 8.54 11.41 -6.86
N LEU A 238 8.96 10.92 -8.04
CA LEU A 238 10.32 11.13 -8.55
C LEU A 238 10.65 12.62 -8.68
N SER A 239 9.75 13.41 -9.30
CA SER A 239 9.94 14.86 -9.44
C SER A 239 10.05 15.57 -8.09
N GLU A 240 9.26 15.19 -7.09
CA GLU A 240 9.34 15.78 -5.76
C GLU A 240 10.65 15.42 -5.04
N ILE A 241 11.16 14.20 -5.22
CA ILE A 241 12.48 13.80 -4.71
C ILE A 241 13.59 14.63 -5.38
N GLU A 242 13.55 14.77 -6.70
CA GLU A 242 14.52 15.56 -7.46
C GLU A 242 14.53 17.03 -6.99
N LYS A 243 13.35 17.65 -6.81
CA LYS A 243 13.23 19.05 -6.33
C LYS A 243 13.86 19.25 -4.94
N ARG A 244 13.67 18.30 -4.02
CA ARG A 244 14.28 18.36 -2.68
C ARG A 244 15.80 18.34 -2.78
N GLY A 245 16.32 17.52 -3.66
CA GLY A 245 17.76 17.45 -3.92
C GLY A 245 18.33 18.77 -4.44
N HIS A 246 17.67 19.39 -5.43
CA HIS A 246 18.08 20.68 -5.97
C HIS A 246 18.02 21.80 -4.92
N SER A 247 17.02 21.76 -4.04
CA SER A 247 16.88 22.74 -2.95
C SER A 247 18.00 22.60 -1.92
N GLY A 248 18.39 21.36 -1.56
CA GLY A 248 19.52 21.09 -0.66
C GLY A 248 20.89 21.47 -1.24
N TYR A 249 21.04 21.42 -2.56
CA TYR A 249 22.26 21.89 -3.25
C TYR A 249 22.38 23.42 -3.20
N ARG A 250 21.27 24.15 -3.44
CA ARG A 250 21.25 25.62 -3.40
C ARG A 250 21.52 26.21 -2.01
N SER A 251 21.14 25.53 -0.93
CA SER A 251 21.41 26.01 0.43
C SER A 251 22.86 25.81 0.89
N ARG A 252 23.64 24.97 0.21
CA ARG A 252 25.05 24.67 0.57
C ARG A 252 26.06 25.63 -0.07
N THR A 253 25.70 26.34 -1.14
CA THR A 253 26.61 27.22 -1.89
C THR A 253 26.57 28.69 -1.47
N SER A 254 25.75 29.09 -0.50
CA SER A 254 25.61 30.49 -0.04
C SER A 254 26.35 30.83 1.26
N GLY A 255 27.29 29.99 1.71
CA GLY A 255 27.94 30.11 3.03
C GLY A 255 29.45 30.37 3.01
N GLY A 256 30.00 31.02 1.98
CA GLY A 256 31.44 31.27 1.92
C GLY A 256 31.82 32.50 1.10
N SER A 257 31.91 33.65 1.76
CA SER A 257 32.94 34.68 1.58
C SER A 257 32.65 35.83 2.55
N ALA A 258 33.45 35.89 3.62
CA ALA A 258 33.77 37.10 4.35
C ALA A 258 35.29 37.24 4.32
#